data_AF-A0A4Y9ZRJ0-F1
#
_entry.id   AF-A0A4Y9ZRJ0-F1
#
_cell.length_a   1.000
_cell.length_b   1.000
_cell.length_c   1.000
_cell.angle_alpha   90.00
_cell.angle_beta   90.00
_cell.angle_gamma   90.00
#
_symmetry.space_group_name_H-M   'P 1'
#
loop_
_entity.id
_entity.type
_entity.pdbx_description
1 polymer ?
#
loop_
_entity_poly.entity_id
_entity_poly.type
_entity_poly.pdbx_seq_one_letter_code
_entity_poly.pdbx_strand_id
1 'polypeptide(L)'
;MENFDGTIGSITTAVLQCGLKPTTKLQLVAVKDIGAVAVGVFKNPEPYEKKVLVITGDFLTMQEQQAAYQRATGRPRPAIPATLARILLAINSHTRDLINVLERVYEARTSGAMPELESQIELAKKAYPNMQTFEEWAKGKL
;
A
#
# COMPACT_ATOMS: atom_id res chain seq x y z
N MET A 1 -4.39 4.19 -3.75
CA MET A 1 -4.35 3.74 -2.34
C MET A 1 -5.60 4.21 -1.61
N GLU A 2 -6.76 3.75 -2.06
CA GLU A 2 -8.08 4.29 -1.74
C GLU A 2 -8.49 4.02 -0.28
N ASN A 3 -7.87 3.03 0.37
CA ASN A 3 -8.03 2.72 1.80
C ASN A 3 -7.59 3.87 2.74
N PHE A 4 -6.93 4.90 2.21
CA PHE A 4 -6.49 6.09 2.92
C PHE A 4 -7.36 7.33 2.64
N ASP A 5 -8.49 7.18 1.93
CA ASP A 5 -9.39 8.28 1.57
C ASP A 5 -10.60 8.40 2.52
N GLY A 6 -11.08 9.63 2.73
CA GLY A 6 -12.25 9.95 3.55
C GLY A 6 -12.15 9.52 5.03
N THR A 7 -13.31 9.33 5.66
CA THR A 7 -13.41 8.98 7.09
C THR A 7 -12.81 7.61 7.41
N ILE A 8 -13.01 6.62 6.53
CA ILE A 8 -12.37 5.31 6.69
C ILE A 8 -10.85 5.44 6.57
N GLY A 9 -10.37 6.28 5.65
CA GLY A 9 -8.95 6.58 5.49
C GLY A 9 -8.27 7.17 6.72
N SER A 10 -8.95 8.03 7.47
CA SER A 10 -8.40 8.60 8.70
C SER A 10 -8.32 7.57 9.83
N ILE A 11 -9.25 6.61 9.88
CA ILE A 11 -9.21 5.46 10.78
C ILE A 11 -8.05 4.54 10.39
N THR A 12 -7.96 4.15 9.11
CA THR A 12 -6.87 3.32 8.57
C THR A 12 -5.51 3.93 8.91
N THR A 13 -5.33 5.22 8.64
CA THR A 13 -4.06 5.93 8.92
C THR A 13 -3.67 5.80 10.38
N ALA A 14 -4.58 6.09 11.31
CA ALA A 14 -4.28 6.06 12.74
C ALA A 14 -4.04 4.64 13.27
N VAL A 15 -4.82 3.66 12.83
CA VAL A 15 -4.69 2.25 13.22
C VAL A 15 -3.33 1.70 12.75
N LEU A 16 -2.98 1.92 11.48
CA LEU A 16 -1.69 1.47 10.95
C LEU A 16 -0.51 2.19 11.60
N GLN A 17 -0.62 3.50 11.85
CA GLN A 17 0.43 4.27 12.53
C GLN A 17 0.65 3.83 13.98
N CYS A 18 -0.40 3.41 14.69
CA CYS A 18 -0.29 2.95 16.08
C CYS A 18 0.06 1.46 16.19
N GLY A 19 -0.29 0.65 15.20
CA GLY A 19 -0.17 -0.82 15.26
C GLY A 19 1.09 -1.38 14.62
N LEU A 20 1.59 -0.79 13.54
CA LEU A 20 2.76 -1.29 12.82
C LEU A 20 4.07 -0.88 13.50
N LYS A 21 5.13 -1.66 13.30
CA LYS A 21 6.48 -1.22 13.65
C LYS A 21 6.87 -0.02 12.77
N PRO A 22 7.64 0.96 13.28
CA PRO A 22 8.04 2.14 12.51
C PRO A 22 8.80 1.81 11.22
N THR A 23 9.50 0.67 11.18
CA THR A 23 10.29 0.21 10.04
C THR A 23 9.48 -0.59 9.01
N THR A 24 8.24 -0.98 9.31
CA THR A 24 7.41 -1.81 8.43
C THR A 24 6.99 -1.02 7.20
N LYS A 25 7.51 -1.42 6.04
CA LYS A 25 7.16 -0.84 4.74
C LYS A 25 5.96 -1.57 4.15
N LEU A 26 4.87 -0.83 3.95
CA LEU A 26 3.67 -1.34 3.32
C LEU A 26 3.79 -1.30 1.80
N GLN A 27 3.31 -2.36 1.15
CA GLN A 27 3.09 -2.38 -0.29
C GLN A 27 1.83 -1.59 -0.63
N LEU A 28 1.93 -0.66 -1.58
CA LEU A 28 0.88 0.30 -1.88
C LEU A 28 0.58 0.33 -3.38
N VAL A 29 -0.70 0.34 -3.73
CA VAL A 29 -1.17 0.41 -5.13
C VAL A 29 -2.41 1.30 -5.23
N ALA A 30 -2.55 2.04 -6.33
CA ALA A 30 -3.80 2.71 -6.67
C ALA A 30 -4.76 1.77 -7.40
N VAL A 31 -6.04 1.81 -7.04
CA VAL A 31 -7.07 0.95 -7.66
C VAL A 31 -7.12 1.14 -9.18
N LYS A 32 -6.89 2.37 -9.67
CA LYS A 32 -6.83 2.65 -11.11
C LYS A 32 -5.69 1.88 -11.81
N ASP A 33 -4.56 1.73 -11.15
CA ASP A 33 -3.38 1.05 -11.70
C ASP A 33 -3.58 -0.46 -11.80
N ILE A 34 -4.39 -1.05 -10.91
CA ILE A 34 -4.81 -2.46 -11.02
C ILE A 34 -5.53 -2.68 -12.36
N GLY A 35 -6.46 -1.78 -12.70
CA GLY A 35 -7.15 -1.80 -13.98
C GLY A 35 -6.22 -1.60 -15.17
N ALA A 36 -5.27 -0.67 -15.06
CA ALA A 36 -4.29 -0.39 -16.12
C ALA A 36 -3.36 -1.58 -16.39
N VAL A 37 -2.87 -2.26 -15.35
CA VAL A 37 -2.10 -3.50 -15.47
C VAL A 37 -2.94 -4.60 -16.13
N ALA A 38 -4.19 -4.79 -15.69
CA ALA A 38 -5.07 -5.79 -16.28
C ALA A 38 -5.29 -5.53 -17.79
N VAL A 39 -5.51 -4.28 -18.19
CA VAL A 39 -5.59 -3.89 -19.60
C VAL A 39 -4.30 -4.20 -20.35
N GLY A 40 -3.13 -3.92 -19.76
CA GLY A 40 -1.82 -4.26 -20.34
C GLY A 40 -1.64 -5.75 -20.58
N VAL A 41 -2.08 -6.58 -19.62
CA VAL A 41 -2.06 -8.04 -19.73
C VAL A 41 -2.98 -8.52 -20.85
N PHE A 42 -4.24 -8.05 -20.89
CA PHE A 42 -5.19 -8.52 -21.89
C PHE A 42 -4.88 -8.06 -23.32
N LYS A 43 -4.21 -6.91 -23.49
CA LYS A 43 -3.78 -6.43 -24.82
C LYS A 43 -2.61 -7.22 -25.41
N ASN A 44 -1.78 -7.84 -24.58
CA ASN A 44 -0.64 -8.64 -25.00
C ASN A 44 -0.43 -9.81 -24.03
N PRO A 45 -1.26 -10.87 -24.11
CA PRO A 45 -1.31 -11.91 -23.08
C PRO A 45 -0.12 -12.87 -23.09
N GLU A 46 0.52 -13.10 -24.24
CA GLU A 46 1.61 -14.06 -24.42
C GLU A 46 2.74 -13.94 -23.36
N PRO A 47 3.30 -12.76 -23.06
CA PRO A 47 4.34 -12.64 -22.02
C PRO A 47 3.86 -12.87 -20.58
N TYR A 48 2.54 -12.92 -20.33
CA TYR A 48 1.96 -13.00 -18.98
C TYR A 48 1.22 -14.33 -18.72
N GLU A 49 1.14 -15.21 -19.72
CA GLU A 49 0.44 -16.48 -19.58
C GLU A 49 1.02 -17.32 -18.42
N LYS A 50 0.15 -17.76 -17.51
CA LYS A 50 0.49 -18.57 -16.33
C LYS A 50 1.58 -17.93 -15.44
N LYS A 51 1.70 -16.60 -15.47
CA LYS A 51 2.58 -15.83 -14.59
C LYS A 51 1.80 -15.18 -13.45
N VAL A 52 2.48 -15.02 -12.32
CA VAL A 52 2.01 -14.20 -11.21
C VAL A 52 2.59 -12.80 -11.37
N LEU A 53 1.75 -11.79 -11.22
CA LEU A 53 2.15 -10.38 -11.24
C LEU A 53 1.88 -9.78 -9.87
N VAL A 54 2.84 -9.05 -9.34
CA VAL A 54 2.70 -8.34 -8.08
C VAL A 54 2.60 -6.84 -8.38
N ILE A 55 1.39 -6.30 -8.22
CA ILE A 55 1.07 -4.92 -8.58
C ILE A 55 1.38 -4.01 -7.39
N THR A 56 2.32 -3.09 -7.58
CA THR A 56 2.71 -2.12 -6.54
C THR A 56 3.29 -0.87 -7.16
N GLY A 57 2.88 0.29 -6.63
CA GLY A 57 3.44 1.59 -6.98
C GLY A 57 4.49 2.07 -5.98
N ASP A 58 4.45 1.61 -4.73
CA ASP A 58 5.38 2.07 -3.70
C ASP A 58 5.55 1.09 -2.52
N PHE A 59 6.65 1.26 -1.78
CA PHE A 59 6.92 0.57 -0.52
C PHE A 59 7.32 1.55 0.57
N LEU A 60 6.36 1.93 1.42
CA LEU A 60 6.56 3.02 2.38
C LEU A 60 6.15 2.64 3.81
N THR A 61 6.94 3.07 4.78
CA THR A 61 6.56 3.16 6.19
C THR A 61 5.45 4.19 6.39
N MET A 62 4.78 4.14 7.54
CA MET A 62 3.75 5.14 7.87
C MET A 62 4.31 6.57 7.91
N GLN A 63 5.57 6.74 8.34
CA GLN A 63 6.26 8.03 8.34
C GLN A 63 6.58 8.52 6.92
N GLU A 64 7.11 7.66 6.06
CA GLU A 64 7.39 8.01 4.66
C GLU A 64 6.10 8.39 3.92
N GLN A 65 5.00 7.65 4.14
CA GLN A 65 3.69 8.01 3.57
C GLN A 65 3.20 9.38 4.07
N GLN A 66 3.46 9.74 5.34
CA GLN A 66 3.09 11.05 5.89
C GLN A 66 3.85 12.16 5.18
N ALA A 67 5.15 11.97 5.01
CA ALA A 67 6.00 12.94 4.32
C ALA A 67 5.62 13.09 2.85
N ALA A 68 5.32 11.99 2.15
CA ALA A 68 4.82 12.00 0.78
C ALA A 68 3.48 12.75 0.67
N TYR A 69 2.52 12.45 1.54
CA TYR A 69 1.24 13.15 1.56
C TYR A 69 1.40 14.66 1.81
N GLN A 70 2.26 15.04 2.76
CA GLN A 70 2.55 16.44 3.08
C GLN A 70 3.20 17.18 1.90
N ARG A 71 4.15 16.55 1.18
CA ARG A 71 4.75 17.15 -0.02
C ARG A 71 3.72 17.31 -1.14
N ALA A 72 2.87 16.31 -1.36
CA ALA A 72 1.85 16.34 -2.41
C ALA A 72 0.76 17.38 -2.17
N THR A 73 0.30 17.52 -0.92
CA THR A 73 -0.94 18.27 -0.60
C THR A 73 -0.70 19.55 0.20
N GLY A 74 0.50 19.74 0.76
CA GLY A 74 0.80 20.83 1.69
C GLY A 74 0.14 20.66 3.07
N ARG A 75 -0.52 19.53 3.36
CA ARG A 75 -1.26 19.29 4.61
C ARG A 75 -0.87 17.96 5.24
N PRO A 76 -0.97 17.82 6.57
CA PRO A 76 -0.79 16.53 7.21
C PRO A 76 -1.93 15.60 6.78
N ARG A 77 -1.61 14.33 6.55
CA ARG A 77 -2.61 13.31 6.26
C ARG A 77 -3.64 13.21 7.39
N PRO A 78 -4.94 13.15 7.07
CA PRO A 78 -5.98 12.98 8.08
C PRO A 78 -5.81 11.69 8.89
N ALA A 79 -5.98 11.78 10.20
CA ALA A 79 -5.99 10.65 11.11
C ALA A 79 -6.94 10.92 12.28
N ILE A 80 -7.64 9.89 12.76
CA ILE A 80 -8.36 9.98 14.04
C ILE A 80 -7.36 10.08 15.21
N PRO A 81 -7.80 10.53 16.41
CA PRO A 81 -6.92 10.55 17.58
C PRO A 81 -6.29 9.20 17.89
N ALA A 82 -4.99 9.19 18.20
CA ALA A 82 -4.23 7.97 18.48
C ALA A 82 -4.79 7.17 19.68
N THR A 83 -5.39 7.84 20.65
CA THR A 83 -6.08 7.16 21.77
C THR A 83 -7.24 6.29 21.28
N LEU A 84 -8.07 6.81 20.36
CA LEU A 84 -9.16 6.06 19.76
C LEU A 84 -8.64 4.89 18.91
N ALA A 85 -7.57 5.11 18.14
CA ALA A 85 -6.94 4.04 17.38
C ALA A 85 -6.39 2.90 18.26
N ARG A 86 -5.77 3.23 19.41
CA ARG A 86 -5.30 2.23 20.39
C ARG A 86 -6.46 1.49 21.05
N ILE A 87 -7.56 2.17 21.36
CA ILE A 87 -8.78 1.51 21.85
C ILE A 87 -9.30 0.52 20.80
N LEU A 88 -9.40 0.92 19.53
CA LEU A 88 -9.82 0.04 18.44
C LEU A 88 -8.92 -1.20 18.35
N LEU A 89 -7.59 -1.02 18.37
CA LEU A 89 -6.63 -2.13 18.39
C LEU A 89 -6.80 -3.03 19.61
N ALA A 90 -7.17 -2.50 20.78
CA ALA A 90 -7.36 -3.27 22.00
C ALA A 90 -8.66 -4.08 22.01
N ILE A 91 -9.74 -3.61 21.37
CA ILE A 91 -11.05 -4.25 21.44
C ILE A 91 -11.45 -5.01 20.16
N ASN A 92 -10.83 -4.72 19.01
CA ASN A 92 -11.20 -5.30 17.72
C ASN A 92 -10.11 -6.27 17.23
N SER A 93 -10.41 -7.57 17.27
CA SER A 93 -9.49 -8.61 16.79
C SER A 93 -9.11 -8.44 15.32
N HIS A 94 -10.05 -8.07 14.45
CA HIS A 94 -9.77 -7.89 13.01
C HIS A 94 -8.74 -6.79 12.73
N THR A 95 -8.72 -5.71 13.51
CA THR A 95 -7.68 -4.67 13.37
C THR A 95 -6.31 -5.21 13.78
N ARG A 96 -6.23 -6.05 14.83
CA ARG A 96 -4.97 -6.71 15.21
C ARG A 96 -4.53 -7.73 14.18
N ASP A 97 -5.46 -8.52 13.67
CA ASP A 97 -5.18 -9.51 12.63
C ASP A 97 -4.65 -8.83 11.36
N LEU A 98 -5.22 -7.68 10.98
CA LEU A 98 -4.69 -6.86 9.89
C LEU A 98 -3.24 -6.44 10.15
N ILE A 99 -2.93 -5.89 11.33
CA ILE A 99 -1.55 -5.52 11.70
C ILE A 99 -0.61 -6.73 11.62
N ASN A 100 -1.01 -7.87 12.20
CA ASN A 100 -0.22 -9.10 12.18
C ASN A 100 0.04 -9.61 10.75
N VAL A 101 -0.97 -9.55 9.88
CA VAL A 101 -0.82 -9.92 8.47
C VAL A 101 0.15 -8.99 7.75
N LEU A 102 0.04 -7.67 7.95
CA LEU A 102 0.92 -6.71 7.30
C LEU A 102 2.38 -6.85 7.76
N GLU A 103 2.60 -7.07 9.05
CA GLU A 103 3.92 -7.37 9.61
C GLU A 103 4.50 -8.67 9.03
N ARG A 104 3.70 -9.73 8.96
CA ARG A 104 4.13 -11.02 8.38
C ARG A 104 4.47 -10.90 6.89
N VAL A 105 3.68 -10.13 6.12
CA VAL A 105 3.96 -9.88 4.70
C VAL A 105 5.24 -9.08 4.52
N TYR A 106 5.46 -8.06 5.36
CA TYR A 106 6.71 -7.29 5.35
C TYR A 106 7.93 -8.16 5.69
N GLU A 107 7.83 -9.01 6.71
CA GLU A 107 8.88 -9.95 7.09
C GLU A 107 9.20 -10.92 5.95
N ALA A 108 8.20 -11.60 5.39
CA ALA A 108 8.41 -12.54 4.28
C ALA A 108 9.06 -11.87 3.05
N ARG A 109 8.71 -10.61 2.79
CA ARG A 109 9.27 -9.83 1.69
C ARG A 109 10.72 -9.40 1.93
N THR A 110 11.11 -9.17 3.18
CA THR A 110 12.44 -8.66 3.53
C THR A 110 13.43 -9.76 3.95
N SER A 111 12.94 -10.93 4.34
CA SER A 111 13.75 -12.10 4.71
C SER A 111 14.21 -12.96 3.53
N GLY A 112 13.73 -12.67 2.31
CA GLY A 112 14.00 -13.47 1.12
C GLY A 112 13.08 -14.68 0.94
N ALA A 113 12.00 -14.79 1.72
CA ALA A 113 11.02 -15.88 1.61
C ALA A 113 10.14 -15.81 0.34
N MET A 114 10.28 -14.76 -0.47
CA MET A 114 9.56 -14.56 -1.73
C MET A 114 10.55 -14.36 -2.89
N PRO A 115 11.24 -15.42 -3.35
CA PRO A 115 12.34 -15.29 -4.31
C PRO A 115 11.90 -14.75 -5.68
N GLU A 116 10.67 -15.02 -6.12
CA GLU A 116 10.18 -14.50 -7.40
C GLU A 116 9.64 -13.06 -7.32
N LEU A 117 9.51 -12.47 -6.13
CA LEU A 117 8.78 -11.21 -5.94
C LEU A 117 9.26 -10.09 -6.87
N GLU A 118 10.57 -9.89 -6.97
CA GLU A 118 11.12 -8.82 -7.81
C GLU A 118 10.76 -9.05 -9.28
N SER A 119 10.89 -10.29 -9.76
CA SER A 119 10.51 -10.64 -11.14
C SER A 119 9.00 -10.47 -11.39
N GLN A 120 8.16 -10.73 -10.38
CA GLN A 120 6.71 -10.54 -10.47
C GLN A 120 6.30 -9.06 -10.46
N ILE A 121 7.07 -8.20 -9.76
CA ILE A 121 6.91 -6.74 -9.80
C ILE A 121 7.32 -6.21 -11.17
N GLU A 122 8.45 -6.67 -11.72
CA GLU A 122 8.92 -6.25 -13.04
C GLU A 122 7.94 -6.66 -14.16
N LEU A 123 7.30 -7.82 -14.06
CA LEU A 123 6.23 -8.19 -14.98
C LEU A 123 5.02 -7.25 -14.90
N ALA A 124 4.63 -6.80 -13.71
CA ALA A 124 3.57 -5.81 -13.56
C ALA A 124 3.96 -4.45 -14.17
N LYS A 125 5.21 -3.99 -13.97
CA LYS A 125 5.73 -2.77 -14.61
C LYS A 125 5.79 -2.88 -16.13
N LYS A 126 6.12 -4.07 -16.67
CA LYS A 126 6.08 -4.32 -18.11
C LYS A 126 4.66 -4.19 -18.68
N ALA A 127 3.65 -4.66 -17.93
CA ALA A 127 2.26 -4.52 -18.32
C ALA A 127 1.78 -3.05 -18.24
N TYR A 128 2.23 -2.31 -17.23
CA TYR A 128 1.95 -0.89 -17.07
C TYR A 128 3.05 -0.19 -16.27
N PRO A 129 3.93 0.60 -16.92
CA PRO A 129 5.09 1.20 -16.26
C PRO A 129 4.76 2.44 -15.42
N ASN A 130 3.58 3.05 -15.64
CA ASN A 130 3.19 4.33 -15.05
C ASN A 130 2.29 4.16 -13.82
N MET A 131 2.57 3.14 -12.99
CA MET A 131 1.88 2.98 -11.71
C MET A 131 2.19 4.17 -10.80
N GLN A 132 1.17 4.69 -10.12
CA GLN A 132 1.31 5.86 -9.27
C GLN A 132 2.07 5.52 -8.00
N THR A 133 3.05 6.35 -7.66
CA THR A 133 3.60 6.43 -6.30
C THR A 133 2.54 6.94 -5.32
N PHE A 134 2.78 6.78 -4.02
CA PHE A 134 1.83 7.30 -3.01
C PHE A 134 1.69 8.83 -3.09
N GLU A 135 2.78 9.53 -3.41
CA GLU A 135 2.81 10.99 -3.56
C GLU A 135 1.97 11.46 -4.75
N GLU A 136 2.13 10.83 -5.92
CA GLU A 136 1.34 11.15 -7.12
C GLU A 136 -0.15 10.87 -6.91
N TRP A 137 -0.49 9.75 -6.27
CA TRP A 137 -1.86 9.43 -5.91
C TRP A 137 -2.45 10.49 -4.97
N ALA A 138 -1.70 10.92 -3.95
CA ALA A 138 -2.15 11.93 -2.99
C ALA A 138 -2.34 13.31 -3.64
N LYS A 139 -1.49 13.68 -4.61
CA LYS A 139 -1.61 14.94 -5.36
C LYS A 139 -2.93 15.02 -6.12
N GLY A 140 -3.44 13.89 -6.62
CA GLY A 140 -4.73 13.79 -7.29
C GLY A 140 -5.96 13.87 -6.36
N LYS A 141 -5.77 14.12 -5.06
CA LYS A 141 -6.83 14.25 -4.04
C LYS A 141 -7.08 15.70 -3.58
N LEU A 142 -6.38 16.65 -4.18
CA LEU A 142 -6.60 18.09 -3.97
C LEU A 142 -7.87 18.57 -4.67
#